data_AF-A0A7Y4FTT9-F1
#
_entry.id   AF-A0A7Y4FTT9-F1
#
_cell.length_a   1.000
_cell.length_b   1.000
_cell.length_c   1.000
_cell.angle_alpha   90.00
_cell.angle_beta   90.00
_cell.angle_gamma   90.00
#
_symmetry.space_group_name_H-M   'P 1'
#
loop_
_entity.id
_entity.type
_entity.pdbx_description
1 polymer ?
#
loop_
_entity_poly.entity_id
_entity_poly.type
_entity_poly.pdbx_seq_one_letter_code
_entity_poly.pdbx_strand_id
1 'polypeptide(L)'
;QTATVTPTGLLSGNAVADTTVEAIKDGITSNTVDVEVYACRRTGNQCIDLLDTGSGTLFTNSPSKTFLDSIGSSVNDGFTQEIGTSGPSGDFHLFDWNKASSLCNTYNTNNIAGRTNWRLATENELRGLFNTNGNMFTARGWAVRINYWTSTARGPGYVNFSLRNGRSGLTMPGDDTLYASCVSVP
;
A
#
# COMPACT_ATOMS: atom_id res chain seq x y z
N GLN A 1 -6.21 -5.45 -25.10
CA GLN A 1 -6.05 -4.78 -23.79
C GLN A 1 -7.39 -4.20 -23.41
N THR A 2 -7.75 -4.25 -22.13
CA THR A 2 -9.03 -3.74 -21.63
C THR A 2 -8.71 -2.80 -20.49
N ALA A 3 -9.17 -1.56 -20.57
CA ALA A 3 -9.16 -0.63 -19.46
C ALA A 3 -10.61 -0.39 -19.03
N THR A 4 -10.83 -0.29 -17.73
CA THR A 4 -12.17 -0.01 -17.18
C THR A 4 -12.22 1.45 -16.77
N VAL A 5 -13.27 2.16 -17.17
CA VAL A 5 -13.57 3.52 -16.71
C VAL A 5 -14.78 3.44 -15.79
N THR A 6 -14.64 3.90 -14.55
CA THR A 6 -15.77 3.99 -13.62
C THR A 6 -16.68 5.18 -13.98
N PRO A 7 -17.94 5.21 -13.51
CA PRO A 7 -18.81 6.39 -13.65
C PRO A 7 -18.23 7.69 -13.05
N THR A 8 -17.23 7.58 -12.17
CA THR A 8 -16.50 8.71 -11.57
C THR A 8 -15.24 9.10 -12.35
N GLY A 9 -14.95 8.43 -13.48
CA GLY A 9 -13.81 8.75 -14.34
C GLY A 9 -12.48 8.10 -13.93
N LEU A 10 -12.48 7.12 -13.02
CA LEU A 10 -11.27 6.36 -12.70
C LEU A 10 -10.96 5.38 -13.82
N LEU A 11 -9.77 5.50 -14.41
CA LEU A 11 -9.22 4.56 -15.38
C LEU A 11 -8.32 3.54 -14.65
N SER A 12 -8.47 2.25 -14.95
CA SER A 12 -7.56 1.21 -14.45
C SER A 12 -7.17 0.24 -15.56
N GLY A 13 -5.87 -0.02 -15.68
CA GLY A 13 -5.31 -0.99 -16.61
C GLY A 13 -5.32 -2.41 -16.05
N ASN A 14 -5.65 -3.39 -16.88
CA ASN A 14 -5.67 -4.82 -16.49
C ASN A 14 -4.37 -5.57 -16.85
N ALA A 15 -3.40 -4.90 -17.46
CA ALA A 15 -2.10 -5.46 -17.83
C ALA A 15 -1.03 -4.36 -17.90
N VAL A 16 0.24 -4.75 -17.72
CA VAL A 16 1.40 -3.88 -18.00
C VAL A 16 1.45 -3.61 -19.50
N ALA A 17 1.23 -2.37 -19.88
CA ALA A 17 1.25 -1.89 -21.26
C ALA A 17 0.99 -0.37 -21.29
N ASP A 18 1.30 0.22 -22.43
CA ASP A 18 0.92 1.59 -22.73
C ASP A 18 -0.50 1.61 -23.33
N THR A 19 -1.30 2.58 -22.89
CA THR A 19 -2.60 2.88 -23.49
C THR A 19 -2.76 4.37 -23.71
N THR A 20 -3.45 4.76 -24.77
CA THR A 20 -3.79 6.16 -25.03
C THR A 20 -5.26 6.39 -24.68
N VAL A 21 -5.54 7.49 -23.99
CA VAL A 21 -6.89 7.92 -23.63
C VAL A 21 -7.29 9.07 -24.54
N GLU A 22 -8.48 8.93 -25.13
CA GLU A 22 -9.12 9.93 -25.97
C GLU A 22 -10.62 9.97 -25.66
N ALA A 23 -11.21 11.16 -25.67
CA ALA A 23 -12.64 11.37 -25.47
C ALA A 23 -13.27 11.92 -26.75
N ILE A 24 -14.46 11.43 -27.10
CA ILE A 24 -15.23 11.90 -28.25
C ILE A 24 -16.59 12.38 -27.77
N LYS A 25 -16.96 13.61 -28.12
CA LYS A 25 -18.31 14.16 -27.87
C LYS A 25 -18.79 14.89 -29.10
N ASP A 26 -20.00 14.53 -29.56
CA ASP A 26 -20.65 15.16 -30.72
C ASP A 26 -19.74 15.23 -31.97
N GLY A 27 -18.92 14.19 -32.17
CA GLY A 27 -17.97 14.09 -33.29
C GLY A 27 -16.68 14.91 -33.12
N ILE A 28 -16.53 15.68 -32.03
CA ILE A 28 -15.28 16.37 -31.68
C ILE A 28 -14.44 15.44 -30.81
N THR A 29 -13.19 15.28 -31.21
CA THR A 29 -12.21 14.42 -30.54
C THR A 29 -11.28 15.27 -29.68
N SER A 30 -11.00 14.83 -28.45
CA SER A 30 -10.10 15.54 -27.52
C SER A 30 -8.63 15.42 -27.94
N ASN A 31 -7.73 16.10 -27.21
CA ASN A 31 -6.33 15.69 -27.20
C ASN A 31 -6.20 14.28 -26.58
N THR A 32 -5.10 13.62 -26.92
CA THR A 32 -4.75 12.33 -26.33
C THR A 32 -3.91 12.51 -25.07
N VAL A 33 -3.96 11.52 -24.19
CA VAL A 33 -3.06 11.36 -23.04
C VAL A 33 -2.55 9.93 -23.03
N ASP A 34 -1.23 9.76 -22.95
CA ASP A 34 -0.62 8.44 -22.81
C ASP A 34 -0.57 8.01 -21.33
N VAL A 35 -0.93 6.76 -21.10
CA VAL A 35 -0.95 6.11 -19.78
C VAL A 35 -0.03 4.91 -19.85
N GLU A 36 1.10 5.00 -19.17
CA GLU A 36 2.05 3.90 -19.00
C GLU A 36 1.68 3.08 -17.77
N VAL A 37 1.32 1.79 -17.96
CA VAL A 37 1.11 0.85 -16.86
C VAL A 37 2.36 0.01 -16.69
N TYR A 38 3.09 0.20 -15.60
CA TYR A 38 4.29 -0.57 -15.28
C TYR A 38 4.13 -1.43 -14.03
N ALA A 39 4.82 -2.57 -13.99
CA ALA A 39 4.91 -3.38 -12.79
C ALA A 39 5.64 -2.60 -11.69
N CYS A 40 5.13 -2.60 -10.46
CA CYS A 40 5.81 -1.92 -9.36
C CYS A 40 7.15 -2.60 -9.05
N ARG A 41 8.26 -2.00 -9.51
CA ARG A 41 9.61 -2.54 -9.31
C ARG A 41 10.32 -1.95 -8.09
N ARG A 42 9.90 -0.77 -7.64
CA ARG A 42 10.51 -0.05 -6.51
C ARG A 42 9.43 0.70 -5.76
N THR A 43 9.05 0.18 -4.59
CA THR A 43 8.01 0.78 -3.74
C THR A 43 8.43 2.09 -3.08
N GLY A 44 9.69 2.53 -3.24
CA GLY A 44 10.17 3.85 -2.82
C GLY A 44 9.81 4.99 -3.79
N ASN A 45 9.19 4.68 -4.94
CA ASN A 45 8.75 5.63 -5.96
C ASN A 45 7.20 5.69 -6.03
N GLN A 46 6.63 6.03 -7.17
CA GLN A 46 5.19 6.29 -7.37
C GLN A 46 4.30 5.01 -7.44
N CYS A 47 4.70 3.91 -6.82
CA CYS A 47 3.91 2.68 -6.82
C CYS A 47 3.94 1.97 -5.45
N ILE A 48 2.91 1.16 -5.21
CA ILE A 48 2.80 0.29 -4.04
C ILE A 48 2.85 -1.18 -4.50
N ASP A 49 3.50 -2.04 -3.71
CA ASP A 49 3.43 -3.48 -3.97
C ASP A 49 2.13 -4.04 -3.42
N LEU A 50 1.45 -4.85 -4.24
CA LEU A 50 0.20 -5.55 -3.93
C LEU A 50 0.49 -7.04 -3.99
N LEU A 51 0.90 -7.62 -2.87
CA LEU A 51 1.25 -9.02 -2.79
C LEU A 51 -0.01 -9.88 -2.62
N ASP A 52 -0.31 -10.71 -3.63
CA ASP A 52 -1.31 -11.76 -3.53
C ASP A 52 -0.71 -13.02 -2.90
N THR A 53 -1.36 -13.56 -1.86
CA THR A 53 -0.97 -14.82 -1.22
C THR A 53 -1.41 -16.06 -1.99
N GLY A 54 -1.97 -15.92 -3.20
CA GLY A 54 -2.48 -17.00 -4.04
C GLY A 54 -3.92 -17.42 -3.72
N SER A 55 -4.47 -16.90 -2.62
CA SER A 55 -5.89 -17.06 -2.25
C SER A 55 -6.74 -15.86 -2.65
N GLY A 56 -6.16 -14.88 -3.34
CA GLY A 56 -6.79 -13.59 -3.60
C GLY A 56 -6.74 -12.63 -2.41
N THR A 57 -6.03 -12.96 -1.33
CA THR A 57 -5.78 -11.99 -0.25
C THR A 57 -4.59 -11.12 -0.66
N LEU A 58 -4.78 -9.80 -0.65
CA LEU A 58 -3.75 -8.82 -1.01
C LEU A 58 -3.20 -8.14 0.24
N PHE A 59 -1.88 -7.96 0.28
CA PHE A 59 -1.19 -7.13 1.27
C PHE A 59 -0.40 -6.02 0.61
N THR A 60 -0.29 -4.88 1.30
CA THR A 60 0.50 -3.74 0.83
C THR A 60 1.80 -3.55 1.61
N ASN A 61 2.84 -3.02 0.95
CA ASN A 61 3.92 -2.34 1.66
C ASN A 61 3.38 -1.07 2.38
N SER A 62 4.19 -0.47 3.27
CA SER A 62 3.98 0.92 3.68
C SER A 62 4.12 1.81 2.45
N PRO A 63 3.25 2.81 2.26
CA PRO A 63 3.30 3.66 1.09
C PRO A 63 4.53 4.57 1.13
N SER A 64 5.18 4.73 -0.02
CA SER A 64 6.07 5.87 -0.20
C SER A 64 5.27 7.17 -0.19
N LYS A 65 5.97 8.27 0.08
CA LYS A 65 5.43 9.61 -0.05
C LYS A 65 4.89 9.86 -1.45
N THR A 66 5.68 9.57 -2.48
CA THR A 66 5.30 9.80 -3.87
C THR A 66 4.08 8.99 -4.30
N PHE A 67 3.95 7.73 -3.86
CA PHE A 67 2.76 6.94 -4.13
C PHE A 67 1.54 7.52 -3.41
N LEU A 68 1.65 7.80 -2.11
CA LEU A 68 0.50 8.27 -1.34
C LEU A 68 -0.02 9.61 -1.86
N ASP A 69 0.89 10.55 -2.18
CA ASP A 69 0.53 11.85 -2.77
C ASP A 69 -0.16 11.69 -4.14
N SER A 70 0.21 10.68 -4.93
CA SER A 70 -0.40 10.43 -6.24
C SER A 70 -1.87 10.00 -6.19
N ILE A 71 -2.33 9.47 -5.04
CA ILE A 71 -3.72 9.05 -4.83
C ILE A 71 -4.51 10.03 -3.94
N GLY A 72 -4.04 11.29 -3.83
CA GLY A 72 -4.69 12.33 -3.04
C GLY A 72 -4.26 12.38 -1.57
N SER A 73 -3.19 11.67 -1.21
CA SER A 73 -2.61 11.59 0.13
C SER A 73 -3.52 10.93 1.18
N SER A 74 -3.01 10.78 2.41
CA SER A 74 -3.76 10.35 3.59
C SER A 74 -3.19 11.02 4.83
N VAL A 75 -3.98 11.10 5.91
CA VAL A 75 -3.50 11.61 7.20
C VAL A 75 -2.32 10.76 7.71
N ASN A 76 -1.24 11.41 8.12
CA ASN A 76 0.02 10.75 8.50
C ASN A 76 0.81 11.55 9.55
N ASP A 77 1.96 11.03 9.97
CA ASP A 77 2.89 11.62 10.94
C ASP A 77 4.24 11.95 10.32
N GLY A 78 4.23 12.38 9.07
CA GLY A 78 5.43 12.66 8.30
C GLY A 78 5.97 11.41 7.62
N PHE A 79 7.28 11.39 7.42
CA PHE A 79 7.94 10.34 6.66
C PHE A 79 9.35 10.08 7.17
N THR A 80 9.91 8.96 6.74
CA THR A 80 11.30 8.60 6.97
C THR A 80 11.95 8.11 5.70
N GLN A 81 13.25 8.33 5.57
CA GLN A 81 14.00 7.94 4.38
C GLN A 81 14.55 6.51 4.55
N GLU A 82 14.19 5.64 3.62
CA GLU A 82 14.88 4.37 3.39
C GLU A 82 16.03 4.60 2.40
N ILE A 83 17.19 3.99 2.66
CA ILE A 83 18.43 4.20 1.90
C ILE A 83 18.94 2.93 1.20
N GLY A 84 18.10 1.90 1.06
CA GLY A 84 18.48 0.64 0.39
C GLY A 84 18.96 -0.48 1.30
N THR A 85 18.97 -0.32 2.63
CA THR A 85 19.51 -1.33 3.56
C THR A 85 18.46 -2.19 4.24
N SER A 86 17.27 -1.63 4.49
CA SER A 86 16.13 -2.31 5.12
C SER A 86 14.81 -1.91 4.45
N GLY A 87 14.90 -1.46 3.21
CA GLY A 87 13.83 -0.87 2.41
C GLY A 87 14.43 -0.31 1.13
N PRO A 88 13.64 -0.13 0.07
CA PRO A 88 14.14 0.48 -1.16
C PRO A 88 14.41 1.96 -0.91
N SER A 89 15.34 2.55 -1.67
CA SER A 89 15.60 3.99 -1.52
C SER A 89 14.34 4.80 -1.79
N GLY A 90 13.96 5.68 -0.86
CA GLY A 90 12.78 6.54 -0.98
C GLY A 90 12.23 7.00 0.37
N ASP A 91 11.30 7.95 0.33
CA ASP A 91 10.61 8.45 1.52
C ASP A 91 9.34 7.63 1.77
N PHE A 92 9.16 7.13 2.99
CA PHE A 92 8.02 6.31 3.41
C PHE A 92 7.26 6.98 4.53
N HIS A 93 5.93 7.03 4.41
CA HIS A 93 5.10 7.63 5.45
C HIS A 93 5.11 6.82 6.74
N LEU A 94 5.03 7.54 7.85
CA LEU A 94 4.85 7.02 9.18
C LEU A 94 3.46 7.39 9.69
N PHE A 95 2.92 6.55 10.56
CA PHE A 95 1.57 6.68 11.06
C PHE A 95 1.52 6.32 12.54
N ASP A 96 0.80 7.12 13.34
CA ASP A 96 0.17 6.61 14.55
C ASP A 96 -0.87 5.54 14.19
N TRP A 97 -1.40 4.83 15.19
CA TRP A 97 -2.30 3.70 14.92
C TRP A 97 -3.62 4.13 14.24
N ASN A 98 -4.19 5.27 14.65
CA ASN A 98 -5.46 5.77 14.10
C ASN A 98 -5.31 6.18 12.63
N LYS A 99 -4.17 6.79 12.29
CA LYS A 99 -3.82 7.21 10.93
C LYS A 99 -3.44 6.01 10.06
N ALA A 100 -2.80 4.98 10.62
CA ALA A 100 -2.57 3.71 9.93
C ALA A 100 -3.90 3.03 9.54
N SER A 101 -4.90 3.09 10.42
CA SER A 101 -6.26 2.62 10.11
C SER A 101 -6.91 3.49 9.02
N SER A 102 -6.77 4.81 9.12
CA SER A 102 -7.30 5.77 8.14
C SER A 102 -6.68 5.63 6.75
N LEU A 103 -5.41 5.23 6.66
CA LEU A 103 -4.74 4.91 5.39
C LEU A 103 -5.51 3.83 4.61
N CYS A 104 -5.96 2.77 5.28
CA CYS A 104 -6.71 1.71 4.62
C CYS A 104 -8.10 2.20 4.15
N ASN A 105 -8.71 3.16 4.85
CA ASN A 105 -9.91 3.84 4.36
C ASN A 105 -9.61 4.67 3.11
N THR A 106 -8.47 5.36 3.03
CA THR A 106 -8.02 6.04 1.81
C THR A 106 -7.88 5.05 0.64
N TYR A 107 -7.37 3.84 0.89
CA TYR A 107 -7.28 2.82 -0.15
C TYR A 107 -8.65 2.34 -0.61
N ASN A 108 -9.63 2.25 0.30
CA ASN A 108 -11.02 1.94 -0.05
C ASN A 108 -11.65 3.02 -0.92
N THR A 109 -11.47 4.29 -0.57
CA THR A 109 -11.99 5.42 -1.36
C THR A 109 -11.36 5.48 -2.75
N ASN A 110 -10.08 5.19 -2.86
CA ASN A 110 -9.34 5.19 -4.13
C ASN A 110 -9.46 3.88 -4.91
N ASN A 111 -10.23 2.90 -4.41
CA ASN A 111 -10.44 1.61 -5.06
C ASN A 111 -9.13 0.92 -5.47
N ILE A 112 -8.13 0.92 -4.57
CA ILE A 112 -6.81 0.37 -4.87
C ILE A 112 -6.94 -1.10 -5.23
N ALA A 113 -6.37 -1.50 -6.37
CA ALA A 113 -6.50 -2.83 -6.96
C ALA A 113 -7.95 -3.27 -7.27
N GLY A 114 -8.86 -2.32 -7.44
CA GLY A 114 -10.29 -2.61 -7.65
C GLY A 114 -10.99 -3.10 -6.38
N ARG A 115 -10.47 -2.79 -5.19
CA ARG A 115 -11.03 -3.23 -3.90
C ARG A 115 -11.39 -2.09 -2.96
N THR A 116 -12.45 -2.30 -2.19
CA THR A 116 -13.02 -1.33 -1.24
C THR A 116 -13.16 -1.87 0.19
N ASN A 117 -12.48 -2.98 0.50
CA ASN A 117 -12.51 -3.67 1.80
C ASN A 117 -11.13 -3.80 2.44
N TRP A 118 -10.21 -2.89 2.12
CA TRP A 118 -8.93 -2.73 2.79
C TRP A 118 -9.12 -2.39 4.26
N ARG A 119 -8.39 -3.09 5.11
CA ARG A 119 -8.29 -2.81 6.54
C ARG A 119 -6.85 -3.00 7.01
N LEU A 120 -6.53 -2.48 8.18
CA LEU A 120 -5.22 -2.74 8.79
C LEU A 120 -5.06 -4.24 9.07
N ALA A 121 -3.93 -4.82 8.66
CA ALA A 121 -3.65 -6.24 8.85
C ALA A 121 -3.62 -6.64 10.33
N THR A 122 -4.05 -7.86 10.65
CA THR A 122 -3.93 -8.43 11.99
C THR A 122 -2.51 -8.97 12.23
N GLU A 123 -2.15 -9.21 13.49
CA GLU A 123 -0.89 -9.86 13.84
C GLU A 123 -0.75 -11.23 13.16
N ASN A 124 -1.81 -12.04 13.16
CA ASN A 124 -1.77 -13.37 12.56
C ASN A 124 -1.57 -13.33 11.05
N GLU A 125 -2.16 -12.34 10.37
CA GLU A 125 -1.99 -12.15 8.93
C GLU A 125 -0.55 -11.74 8.58
N LEU A 126 0.02 -10.76 9.29
CA LEU A 126 1.43 -10.36 9.08
C LEU A 126 2.41 -11.46 9.48
N ARG A 127 2.09 -12.22 10.53
CA ARG A 127 2.88 -13.39 10.94
C ARG A 127 2.82 -14.49 9.89
N GLY A 128 1.65 -14.79 9.32
CA GLY A 128 1.50 -15.73 8.22
C GLY A 128 2.29 -15.28 6.98
N LEU A 129 2.19 -14.00 6.63
CA LEU A 129 2.95 -13.40 5.55
C LEU A 129 4.46 -13.58 5.73
N PHE A 130 4.98 -13.27 6.93
CA PHE A 130 6.39 -13.45 7.26
C PHE A 130 6.80 -14.93 7.28
N ASN A 131 5.99 -15.82 7.84
CA ASN A 131 6.32 -17.25 7.88
C ASN A 131 6.47 -17.85 6.47
N THR A 132 5.68 -17.37 5.51
CA THR A 132 5.74 -17.82 4.12
C THR A 132 6.92 -17.23 3.34
N ASN A 133 7.23 -15.94 3.56
CA ASN A 133 8.17 -15.20 2.70
C ASN A 133 9.51 -14.89 3.38
N GLY A 134 9.60 -15.01 4.69
CA GLY A 134 10.70 -14.51 5.51
C GLY A 134 10.76 -12.99 5.53
N ASN A 135 11.98 -12.44 5.50
CA ASN A 135 12.21 -11.00 5.49
C ASN A 135 11.62 -10.36 4.21
N MET A 136 10.61 -9.51 4.37
CA MET A 136 9.88 -8.91 3.25
C MET A 136 10.73 -7.93 2.42
N PHE A 137 11.82 -7.39 2.96
CA PHE A 137 12.76 -6.62 2.15
C PHE A 137 13.50 -7.51 1.15
N THR A 138 13.99 -8.67 1.57
CA THR A 138 14.68 -9.60 0.66
C THR A 138 13.71 -10.30 -0.29
N ALA A 139 12.48 -10.57 0.16
CA ALA A 139 11.48 -11.28 -0.64
C ALA A 139 10.81 -10.36 -1.68
N ARG A 140 10.53 -9.09 -1.32
CA ARG A 140 9.66 -8.19 -2.10
C ARG A 140 10.15 -6.75 -2.19
N GLY A 141 11.27 -6.40 -1.56
CA GLY A 141 11.76 -5.02 -1.52
C GLY A 141 10.85 -4.10 -0.70
N TRP A 142 10.21 -4.60 0.36
CA TRP A 142 9.40 -3.79 1.28
C TRP A 142 10.26 -3.01 2.26
N ALA A 143 9.71 -1.92 2.80
CA ALA A 143 10.35 -1.12 3.84
C ALA A 143 10.14 -1.78 5.21
N VAL A 144 11.17 -2.43 5.75
CA VAL A 144 11.09 -3.24 6.98
C VAL A 144 11.97 -2.72 8.11
N ARG A 145 12.54 -1.51 7.99
CA ARG A 145 13.36 -0.90 9.04
C ARG A 145 12.58 -0.65 10.33
N ILE A 146 11.30 -0.29 10.19
CA ILE A 146 10.37 -0.01 11.29
C ILE A 146 9.30 -1.10 11.30
N ASN A 147 8.77 -1.38 12.49
CA ASN A 147 7.68 -2.34 12.63
C ASN A 147 6.41 -1.84 11.94
N TYR A 148 5.48 -2.75 11.69
CA TYR A 148 4.17 -2.44 11.12
C TYR A 148 3.11 -2.47 12.21
N TRP A 149 2.21 -1.51 12.17
CA TRP A 149 0.99 -1.56 12.97
C TRP A 149 0.13 -2.75 12.59
N THR A 150 -0.57 -3.31 13.58
CA THR A 150 -1.63 -4.29 13.36
C THR A 150 -2.93 -3.82 13.97
N SER A 151 -4.05 -4.37 13.51
CA SER A 151 -5.38 -4.20 14.12
C SER A 151 -5.59 -5.04 15.38
N THR A 152 -4.61 -5.85 15.79
CA THR A 152 -4.73 -6.74 16.95
C THR A 152 -4.51 -5.96 18.26
N ALA A 153 -5.60 -5.68 18.96
CA ALA A 153 -5.56 -5.04 20.28
C ALA A 153 -5.12 -6.03 21.38
N ARG A 154 -4.31 -5.56 22.31
CA ARG A 154 -3.92 -6.30 23.52
C ARG A 154 -3.81 -5.35 24.71
N GLY A 155 -4.85 -5.33 25.54
CA GLY A 155 -4.97 -4.36 26.62
C GLY A 155 -5.19 -2.94 26.05
N PRO A 156 -4.54 -1.90 26.59
CA PRO A 156 -4.70 -0.53 26.11
C PRO A 156 -3.93 -0.22 24.82
N GLY A 157 -3.08 -1.15 24.35
CA GLY A 157 -2.24 -0.98 23.16
C GLY A 157 -2.57 -1.96 22.04
N TYR A 158 -1.81 -1.81 20.95
CA TYR A 158 -1.90 -2.64 19.75
C TYR A 158 -0.59 -3.35 19.48
N VAL A 159 -0.70 -4.55 18.94
CA VAL A 159 0.48 -5.31 18.53
C VAL A 159 1.12 -4.62 17.32
N ASN A 160 2.43 -4.44 17.38
CA ASN A 160 3.24 -4.12 16.21
C ASN A 160 4.03 -5.37 15.79
N PHE A 161 4.32 -5.49 14.49
CA PHE A 161 4.96 -6.68 13.93
C PHE A 161 6.11 -6.31 13.00
N SER A 162 7.27 -6.94 13.18
CA SER A 162 8.45 -6.74 12.33
C SER A 162 8.43 -7.69 11.14
N LEU A 163 8.18 -7.16 9.93
CA LEU A 163 8.32 -7.92 8.68
C LEU A 163 9.79 -8.17 8.27
N ARG A 164 10.76 -7.74 9.09
CA ARG A 164 12.19 -8.02 8.91
C ARG A 164 12.61 -9.34 9.56
N ASN A 165 12.12 -9.60 10.78
CA ASN A 165 12.60 -10.70 11.62
C ASN A 165 11.50 -11.45 12.39
N GLY A 166 10.22 -11.14 12.15
CA GLY A 166 9.07 -11.88 12.69
C GLY A 166 8.76 -11.60 14.17
N ARG A 167 9.44 -10.64 14.80
CA ARG A 167 9.18 -10.25 16.20
C ARG A 167 7.95 -9.36 16.30
N SER A 168 7.20 -9.51 17.38
CA SER A 168 6.11 -8.59 17.74
C SER A 168 6.41 -7.84 19.03
N GLY A 169 5.81 -6.66 19.16
CA GLY A 169 5.83 -5.82 20.35
C GLY A 169 4.43 -5.28 20.65
N LEU A 170 4.30 -4.54 21.75
CA LEU A 170 3.07 -3.85 22.12
C LEU A 170 3.36 -2.35 22.21
N THR A 171 2.54 -1.54 21.55
CA THR A 171 2.66 -0.07 21.57
C THR A 171 1.30 0.56 21.74
N MET A 172 1.22 1.64 22.50
CA MET A 172 0.01 2.45 22.61
C MET A 172 -0.27 3.21 21.30
N PRO A 173 -1.53 3.46 20.95
CA PRO A 173 -1.89 3.96 19.62
C PRO A 173 -1.30 5.33 19.24
N GLY A 174 -0.88 6.14 20.21
CA GLY A 174 -0.30 7.47 19.98
C GLY A 174 1.13 7.66 20.49
N ASP A 175 1.77 6.61 20.99
CA ASP A 175 3.12 6.71 21.59
C ASP A 175 4.25 6.59 20.55
N ASP A 176 3.95 6.08 19.35
CA ASP A 176 4.94 5.84 18.30
C ASP A 176 4.34 5.99 16.90
N THR A 177 5.21 6.12 15.91
CA THR A 177 4.85 6.24 14.50
C THR A 177 5.53 5.12 13.72
N LEU A 178 4.73 4.22 13.15
CA LEU A 178 5.19 2.97 12.55
C LEU A 178 4.75 2.89 11.09
N TYR A 179 5.22 1.86 10.39
CA TYR A 179 4.74 1.51 9.05
C TYR A 179 3.35 0.89 9.11
N ALA A 180 2.64 0.91 7.98
CA ALA A 180 1.29 0.36 7.86
C ALA A 180 1.19 -0.59 6.67
N SER A 181 0.50 -1.71 6.85
CA SER A 181 0.16 -2.64 5.77
C SER A 181 -1.35 -2.85 5.79
N CYS A 182 -1.99 -2.49 4.68
CA CYS A 182 -3.40 -2.78 4.49
C CYS A 182 -3.54 -4.16 3.86
N VAL A 183 -4.52 -4.91 4.36
CA VAL A 183 -4.93 -6.20 3.82
C VAL A 183 -6.33 -6.09 3.25
N SER A 184 -6.54 -6.74 2.12
CA SER A 184 -7.86 -6.98 1.55
C SER A 184 -8.03 -8.46 1.29
N VAL A 185 -9.11 -9.02 1.81
CA VAL A 185 -9.50 -10.42 1.59
C VAL A 185 -10.56 -10.50 0.47
N PRO A 186 -10.66 -11.60 -0.28
CA PRO A 186 -11.73 -11.81 -1.26
C PRO A 186 -13.14 -11.71 -0.66
#